data_AF-A0A024W5R4-F1
#
_entry.id   AF-A0A024W5R4-F1
#
_cell.length_a   1.000
_cell.length_b   1.000
_cell.length_c   1.000
_cell.angle_alpha   90.00
_cell.angle_beta   90.00
_cell.angle_gamma   90.00
#
_symmetry.space_group_name_H-M   'P 1'
#
loop_
_entity.id
_entity.type
_entity.pdbx_description
1 polymer ?
#
loop_
_entity_poly.entity_id
_entity_poly.type
_entity_poly.pdbx_seq_one_letter_code
_entity_poly.pdbx_strand_id
1 'polypeptide(L)'
;MGESDKYNHINQYLNENEEILLKELKGKYEFMDMEEIKNYKEKKLHHELTLEVQKFVNNKDVELIDKFRLFYTYLSPLITKLKKTIYAELLYIVTVDFDTNWTIEYVKESEKNLENDKDAIIIYRCILILKYIKLEDYKNCEAEIENAKNMLQGVIGLNVVAHKFYNYALMCYYKALKKSDLYVKYALLYLAYTPLNDLNDYDKIDIGTYICIHSIISENVYNIGEIIQLPLINVCIKNNEETNWLYELIYIYNEGNIDSFNETIGKYQSNIENCILKNYQHNMLKKMTLLALMDLAFKKKKQREDISFHEIAQHCKIDINEVEKMLITAKSKNIITCKIDEIQKTVKITWVKPRVLNNEKIYFMKESIDKWINNSKNLITYMEDLSVELLIS
;
A
#
# COMPACT_ATOMS: atom_id res chain seq x y z
N MET A 1 -35.30 13.13 3.57
CA MET A 1 -35.88 12.09 2.70
C MET A 1 -34.83 11.02 2.55
N GLY A 2 -34.66 10.07 3.45
CA GLY A 2 -35.56 9.48 4.43
C GLY A 2 -35.24 7.99 4.31
N GLU A 3 -34.46 7.43 5.25
CA GLU A 3 -33.98 6.04 5.19
C GLU A 3 -35.10 5.01 4.96
N SER A 4 -36.35 5.37 5.31
CA SER A 4 -37.57 4.62 5.02
C SER A 4 -37.91 4.45 3.53
N ASP A 5 -37.54 5.40 2.66
CA ASP A 5 -37.88 5.35 1.22
C ASP A 5 -36.95 4.40 0.45
N LYS A 6 -35.70 4.22 0.91
CA LYS A 6 -34.74 3.27 0.33
C LYS A 6 -35.07 1.81 0.68
N TYR A 7 -35.48 1.54 1.92
CA TYR A 7 -35.92 0.20 2.34
C TYR A 7 -37.13 -0.31 1.54
N ASN A 8 -38.06 0.57 1.15
CA ASN A 8 -39.21 0.22 0.34
C ASN A 8 -38.84 -0.10 -1.13
N HIS A 9 -37.82 0.55 -1.69
CA HIS A 9 -37.33 0.21 -3.03
C HIS A 9 -36.60 -1.14 -3.09
N ILE A 10 -35.89 -1.53 -2.02
CA ILE A 10 -35.19 -2.81 -1.95
C ILE A 10 -36.17 -3.99 -2.00
N ASN A 11 -37.29 -3.92 -1.27
CA ASN A 11 -38.31 -4.98 -1.27
C ASN A 11 -39.10 -5.09 -2.60
N GLN A 12 -39.17 -4.04 -3.41
CA GLN A 12 -39.76 -4.12 -4.75
C GLN A 12 -38.85 -4.87 -5.73
N TYR A 13 -37.53 -4.67 -5.66
CA TYR A 13 -36.57 -5.33 -6.55
C TYR A 13 -36.26 -6.78 -6.17
N LEU A 14 -36.45 -7.16 -4.91
CA LEU A 14 -36.31 -8.54 -4.43
C LEU A 14 -37.45 -9.45 -4.92
N ASN A 15 -38.57 -8.88 -5.39
CA ASN A 15 -39.78 -9.60 -5.79
C ASN A 15 -40.09 -9.48 -7.30
N GLU A 16 -39.17 -8.93 -8.11
CA GLU A 16 -39.37 -8.86 -9.56
C GLU A 16 -39.20 -10.24 -10.20
N ASN A 17 -40.24 -10.68 -10.92
CA ASN A 17 -40.23 -11.93 -11.68
C ASN A 17 -39.04 -11.97 -12.65
N GLU A 18 -38.30 -13.09 -12.65
CA GLU A 18 -37.12 -13.35 -13.49
C GLU A 18 -37.29 -12.96 -14.97
N GLU A 19 -38.52 -13.06 -15.48
CA GLU A 19 -38.87 -12.76 -16.88
C GLU A 19 -39.02 -11.26 -17.20
N ILE A 20 -39.31 -10.42 -16.21
CA ILE A 20 -39.43 -8.96 -16.37
C ILE A 20 -38.04 -8.33 -16.38
N LEU A 21 -37.19 -8.76 -15.42
CA LEU A 21 -35.79 -8.39 -15.32
C LEU A 21 -35.01 -8.76 -16.59
N LEU A 22 -35.23 -9.95 -17.16
CA LEU A 22 -34.60 -10.35 -18.42
C LEU A 22 -35.03 -9.49 -19.61
N LYS A 23 -36.28 -9.02 -19.65
CA LYS A 23 -36.78 -8.17 -20.74
C LYS A 23 -36.25 -6.75 -20.64
N GLU A 24 -36.15 -6.19 -19.44
CA GLU A 24 -35.57 -4.87 -19.20
C GLU A 24 -34.06 -4.86 -19.46
N LEU A 25 -33.35 -5.91 -19.04
CA LEU A 25 -31.90 -6.03 -19.25
C LEU A 25 -31.53 -6.36 -20.70
N LYS A 26 -32.32 -7.21 -21.40
CA LYS A 26 -32.21 -7.41 -22.85
C LYS A 26 -32.45 -6.11 -23.63
N GLY A 27 -33.29 -5.21 -23.12
CA GLY A 27 -33.55 -3.90 -23.73
C GLY A 27 -32.46 -2.86 -23.48
N LYS A 28 -31.69 -2.98 -22.39
CA LYS A 28 -30.61 -2.04 -22.03
C LYS A 28 -29.21 -2.47 -22.48
N TYR A 29 -28.94 -3.77 -22.58
CA TYR A 29 -27.60 -4.30 -22.87
C TYR A 29 -27.69 -5.37 -23.97
N GLU A 30 -27.57 -4.97 -25.24
CA GLU A 30 -27.57 -5.84 -26.43
C GLU A 30 -26.31 -6.73 -26.56
N PHE A 31 -25.33 -6.61 -25.64
CA PHE A 31 -24.02 -7.27 -25.76
C PHE A 31 -23.97 -8.70 -25.19
N MET A 32 -25.07 -9.28 -24.69
CA MET A 32 -25.07 -10.63 -24.11
C MET A 32 -26.28 -11.49 -24.47
N ASP A 33 -26.01 -12.75 -24.81
CA ASP A 33 -27.00 -13.80 -25.03
C ASP A 33 -27.60 -14.28 -23.70
N MET A 34 -28.51 -13.48 -23.15
CA MET A 34 -29.29 -13.80 -21.94
C MET A 34 -30.15 -15.08 -22.07
N GLU A 35 -30.25 -15.64 -23.29
CA GLU A 35 -30.84 -16.96 -23.55
C GLU A 35 -29.92 -18.10 -23.13
N GLU A 36 -28.60 -17.89 -23.17
CA GLU A 36 -27.64 -18.88 -22.67
C GLU A 36 -27.70 -19.01 -21.15
N ILE A 37 -27.84 -17.90 -20.40
CA ILE A 37 -28.02 -17.95 -18.93
C ILE A 37 -29.28 -18.74 -18.55
N LYS A 38 -30.38 -18.55 -19.30
CA LYS A 38 -31.62 -19.31 -19.11
C LYS A 38 -31.41 -20.80 -19.44
N ASN A 39 -30.73 -21.10 -20.55
CA ASN A 39 -30.36 -22.46 -20.94
C ASN A 39 -29.41 -23.14 -19.95
N TYR A 40 -28.43 -22.43 -19.38
CA TYR A 40 -27.49 -22.96 -18.39
C TYR A 40 -28.19 -23.25 -17.05
N LYS A 41 -29.17 -22.42 -16.66
CA LYS A 41 -30.03 -22.68 -15.49
C LYS A 41 -30.92 -23.89 -15.72
N GLU A 42 -31.56 -23.99 -16.89
CA GLU A 42 -32.39 -25.14 -17.28
C GLU A 42 -31.58 -26.45 -17.36
N LYS A 43 -30.34 -26.37 -17.85
CA LYS A 43 -29.39 -27.50 -17.93
C LYS A 43 -28.61 -27.78 -16.64
N LYS A 44 -28.79 -26.98 -15.57
CA LYS A 44 -28.06 -27.06 -14.28
C LYS A 44 -26.52 -26.99 -14.40
N LEU A 45 -26.01 -26.23 -15.37
CA LEU A 45 -24.58 -26.02 -15.58
C LEU A 45 -24.09 -24.85 -14.71
N HIS A 46 -23.85 -25.13 -13.43
CA HIS A 46 -23.55 -24.11 -12.41
C HIS A 46 -22.21 -23.37 -12.62
N HIS A 47 -21.20 -24.05 -13.18
CA HIS A 47 -19.89 -23.44 -13.45
C HIS A 47 -19.96 -22.42 -14.59
N GLU A 48 -20.62 -22.77 -15.69
CA GLU A 48 -20.78 -21.89 -16.86
C GLU A 48 -21.64 -20.67 -16.54
N LEU A 49 -22.71 -20.86 -15.75
CA LEU A 49 -23.51 -19.77 -15.24
C LEU A 49 -22.68 -18.80 -14.38
N THR A 50 -21.76 -19.31 -13.56
CA THR A 50 -20.88 -18.45 -12.74
C THR A 50 -19.91 -17.65 -13.61
N LEU A 51 -19.37 -18.25 -14.68
CA LEU A 51 -18.47 -17.57 -15.61
C LEU A 51 -19.17 -16.47 -16.39
N GLU A 52 -20.39 -16.72 -16.87
CA GLU A 52 -21.18 -15.70 -17.58
C GLU A 52 -21.61 -14.57 -16.64
N VAL A 53 -22.00 -14.88 -15.40
CA VAL A 53 -22.28 -13.84 -14.41
C VAL A 53 -21.01 -13.08 -14.03
N GLN A 54 -19.85 -13.72 -13.98
CA GLN A 54 -18.58 -13.06 -13.73
C GLN A 54 -18.21 -12.10 -14.88
N LYS A 55 -18.43 -12.49 -16.13
CA LYS A 55 -18.28 -11.58 -17.29
C LYS A 55 -19.24 -10.39 -17.19
N PHE A 56 -20.50 -10.64 -16.83
CA PHE A 56 -21.51 -9.58 -16.68
C PHE A 56 -21.14 -8.59 -15.57
N VAL A 57 -20.77 -9.08 -14.39
CA VAL A 57 -20.47 -8.26 -13.22
C VAL A 57 -19.17 -7.47 -13.42
N ASN A 58 -18.21 -8.02 -14.15
CA ASN A 58 -16.94 -7.35 -14.47
C ASN A 58 -17.05 -6.29 -15.58
N ASN A 59 -18.13 -6.27 -16.36
CA ASN A 59 -18.34 -5.24 -17.37
C ASN A 59 -18.60 -3.88 -16.70
N LYS A 60 -17.89 -2.85 -17.17
CA LYS A 60 -17.91 -1.49 -16.60
C LYS A 60 -19.19 -0.72 -16.95
N ASP A 61 -19.88 -1.13 -18.00
CA ASP A 61 -21.03 -0.40 -18.57
C ASP A 61 -22.38 -0.74 -17.91
N VAL A 62 -22.41 -1.71 -16.98
CA VAL A 62 -23.65 -2.15 -16.33
C VAL A 62 -23.88 -1.38 -15.03
N GLU A 63 -25.09 -0.83 -14.87
CA GLU A 63 -25.55 -0.18 -13.63
C GLU A 63 -25.45 -1.13 -12.43
N LEU A 64 -24.92 -0.62 -11.30
CA LEU A 64 -24.65 -1.41 -10.10
C LEU A 64 -25.93 -2.05 -9.52
N ILE A 65 -27.07 -1.40 -9.72
CA ILE A 65 -28.39 -1.86 -9.31
C ILE A 65 -28.80 -3.13 -10.07
N ASP A 66 -28.50 -3.17 -11.36
CA ASP A 66 -28.81 -4.29 -12.24
C ASP A 66 -27.88 -5.49 -11.97
N LYS A 67 -26.60 -5.22 -11.62
CA LYS A 67 -25.66 -6.24 -11.14
C LYS A 67 -26.16 -6.93 -9.87
N PHE A 68 -26.69 -6.16 -8.92
CA PHE A 68 -27.24 -6.68 -7.68
C PHE A 68 -28.49 -7.53 -7.89
N ARG A 69 -29.44 -7.06 -8.72
CA ARG A 69 -30.67 -7.81 -9.00
C ARG A 69 -30.36 -9.17 -9.62
N LEU A 70 -29.49 -9.21 -10.63
CA LEU A 70 -29.08 -10.47 -11.24
C LEU A 70 -28.35 -11.39 -10.25
N PHE A 71 -27.47 -10.82 -9.42
CA PHE A 71 -26.76 -11.58 -8.40
C PHE A 71 -27.72 -12.19 -7.36
N TYR A 72 -28.64 -11.41 -6.83
CA TYR A 72 -29.57 -11.86 -5.81
C TYR A 72 -30.54 -12.92 -6.36
N THR A 73 -31.12 -12.69 -7.55
CA THR A 73 -32.11 -13.60 -8.13
C THR A 73 -31.50 -14.92 -8.60
N TYR A 74 -30.28 -14.91 -9.15
CA TYR A 74 -29.68 -16.12 -9.74
C TYR A 74 -28.65 -16.81 -8.86
N LEU A 75 -27.85 -16.08 -8.08
CA LEU A 75 -26.73 -16.65 -7.33
C LEU A 75 -27.05 -16.89 -5.85
N SER A 76 -27.91 -16.08 -5.21
CA SER A 76 -28.36 -16.32 -3.83
C SER A 76 -28.95 -17.73 -3.61
N PRO A 77 -29.80 -18.30 -4.49
CA PRO A 77 -30.30 -19.67 -4.32
C PRO A 77 -29.26 -20.76 -4.61
N LEU A 78 -28.09 -20.42 -5.17
CA LEU A 78 -27.05 -21.37 -5.59
C LEU A 78 -25.80 -21.37 -4.69
N ILE A 79 -25.81 -20.65 -3.56
CA ILE A 79 -24.67 -20.50 -2.63
C ILE A 79 -24.01 -21.84 -2.26
N THR A 80 -24.80 -22.90 -2.06
CA THR A 80 -24.29 -24.22 -1.62
C THR A 80 -23.56 -25.00 -2.71
N LYS A 81 -23.74 -24.65 -3.99
CA LYS A 81 -23.21 -25.42 -5.14
C LYS A 81 -22.09 -24.72 -5.90
N LEU A 82 -21.78 -23.48 -5.54
CA LEU A 82 -20.78 -22.66 -6.21
C LEU A 82 -19.44 -22.67 -5.48
N LYS A 83 -18.38 -22.34 -6.20
CA LYS A 83 -17.09 -22.02 -5.58
C LYS A 83 -17.28 -20.77 -4.70
N LYS A 84 -17.20 -20.95 -3.38
CA LYS A 84 -17.53 -19.93 -2.38
C LYS A 84 -16.66 -18.66 -2.49
N THR A 85 -15.42 -18.79 -2.97
CA THR A 85 -14.50 -17.66 -3.21
C THR A 85 -14.99 -16.74 -4.33
N ILE A 86 -15.41 -17.30 -5.47
CA ILE A 86 -15.94 -16.54 -6.61
C ILE A 86 -17.24 -15.86 -6.22
N TYR A 87 -18.10 -16.54 -5.45
CA TYR A 87 -19.31 -15.94 -4.91
C TYR A 87 -19.00 -14.73 -4.00
N ALA A 88 -18.00 -14.85 -3.13
CA ALA A 88 -17.58 -13.76 -2.25
C ALA A 88 -16.99 -12.56 -3.01
N GLU A 89 -16.25 -12.79 -4.08
CA GLU A 89 -15.72 -11.74 -4.97
C GLU A 89 -16.86 -10.98 -5.67
N LEU A 90 -17.83 -11.71 -6.22
CA LEU A 90 -19.00 -11.11 -6.87
C LEU A 90 -19.86 -10.35 -5.87
N LEU A 91 -20.03 -10.90 -4.66
CA LEU A 91 -20.71 -10.22 -3.56
C LEU A 91 -20.00 -8.92 -3.21
N TYR A 92 -18.67 -8.90 -3.16
CA TYR A 92 -17.90 -7.68 -2.93
C TYR A 92 -18.21 -6.61 -3.98
N ILE A 93 -18.13 -6.95 -5.27
CA ILE A 93 -18.38 -5.99 -6.38
C ILE A 93 -19.79 -5.42 -6.29
N VAL A 94 -20.76 -6.30 -6.04
CA VAL A 94 -22.18 -5.95 -5.93
C VAL A 94 -22.44 -5.10 -4.69
N THR A 95 -21.72 -5.31 -3.60
CA THR A 95 -22.00 -4.63 -2.33
C THR A 95 -21.24 -3.33 -2.13
N VAL A 96 -20.32 -2.90 -3.02
CA VAL A 96 -19.52 -1.66 -2.80
C VAL A 96 -20.42 -0.45 -2.51
N ASP A 97 -21.45 -0.20 -3.33
CA ASP A 97 -22.30 1.01 -3.26
C ASP A 97 -23.72 0.77 -2.72
N PHE A 98 -24.06 -0.46 -2.34
CA PHE A 98 -25.35 -0.79 -1.73
C PHE A 98 -25.47 -0.35 -0.26
N ASP A 99 -26.72 -0.22 0.22
CA ASP A 99 -27.03 0.23 1.58
C ASP A 99 -26.28 -0.61 2.65
N THR A 100 -25.69 0.11 3.60
CA THR A 100 -24.76 -0.43 4.61
C THR A 100 -25.43 -1.43 5.54
N ASN A 101 -26.63 -1.13 6.05
CA ASN A 101 -27.32 -1.95 7.03
C ASN A 101 -27.82 -3.28 6.44
N TRP A 102 -28.45 -3.21 5.26
CA TRP A 102 -28.91 -4.41 4.54
C TRP A 102 -27.73 -5.34 4.20
N THR A 103 -26.60 -4.78 3.75
CA THR A 103 -25.41 -5.56 3.41
C THR A 103 -24.89 -6.32 4.64
N ILE A 104 -24.87 -5.69 5.82
CA ILE A 104 -24.38 -6.33 7.05
C ILE A 104 -25.29 -7.49 7.46
N GLU A 105 -26.61 -7.32 7.38
CA GLU A 105 -27.57 -8.38 7.68
C GLU A 105 -27.43 -9.55 6.70
N TYR A 106 -27.37 -9.26 5.40
CA TYR A 106 -27.23 -10.27 4.36
C TYR A 106 -25.90 -11.04 4.46
N VAL A 107 -24.80 -10.36 4.75
CA VAL A 107 -23.48 -10.99 4.93
C VAL A 107 -23.47 -11.91 6.16
N LYS A 108 -24.10 -11.50 7.27
CA LYS A 108 -24.24 -12.34 8.47
C LYS A 108 -25.14 -13.55 8.26
N GLU A 109 -26.21 -13.40 7.47
CA GLU A 109 -27.10 -14.51 7.13
C GLU A 109 -26.41 -15.49 6.18
N SER A 110 -25.73 -14.98 5.16
CA SER A 110 -25.01 -15.81 4.20
C SER A 110 -23.76 -16.46 4.80
N GLU A 111 -23.12 -15.88 5.83
CA GLU A 111 -22.02 -16.52 6.58
C GLU A 111 -22.45 -17.86 7.20
N LYS A 112 -23.71 -17.97 7.68
CA LYS A 112 -24.24 -19.23 8.25
C LYS A 112 -24.33 -20.35 7.21
N ASN A 113 -24.45 -19.99 5.94
CA ASN A 113 -24.56 -20.92 4.82
C ASN A 113 -23.18 -21.29 4.23
N LEU A 114 -22.10 -20.66 4.70
CA LEU A 114 -20.73 -20.99 4.31
C LEU A 114 -20.12 -22.03 5.26
N GLU A 115 -20.12 -23.29 4.82
CA GLU A 115 -19.33 -24.33 5.47
C GLU A 115 -17.83 -24.09 5.25
N ASN A 116 -17.09 -23.79 6.34
CA ASN A 116 -15.63 -23.90 6.56
C ASN A 116 -14.61 -23.36 5.53
N ASP A 117 -15.04 -22.71 4.43
CA ASP A 117 -14.11 -22.09 3.48
C ASP A 117 -13.54 -20.77 4.02
N LYS A 118 -12.35 -20.86 4.61
CA LYS A 118 -11.64 -19.74 5.27
C LYS A 118 -11.45 -18.53 4.35
N ASP A 119 -11.16 -18.74 3.06
CA ASP A 119 -10.92 -17.64 2.10
C ASP A 119 -12.18 -16.80 1.85
N ALA A 120 -13.33 -17.46 1.73
CA ALA A 120 -14.60 -16.77 1.52
C ALA A 120 -15.04 -16.02 2.80
N ILE A 121 -14.82 -16.61 3.97
CA ILE A 121 -15.05 -15.95 5.27
C ILE A 121 -14.17 -14.69 5.42
N ILE A 122 -12.91 -14.74 4.99
CA ILE A 122 -12.02 -13.56 5.02
C ILE A 122 -12.59 -12.45 4.13
N ILE A 123 -13.03 -12.76 2.91
CA ILE A 123 -13.61 -11.77 2.00
C ILE A 123 -14.90 -11.17 2.60
N TYR A 124 -15.75 -11.99 3.22
CA TYR A 124 -16.96 -11.53 3.91
C TYR A 124 -16.64 -10.56 5.05
N ARG A 125 -15.64 -10.88 5.87
CA ARG A 125 -15.16 -9.98 6.94
C ARG A 125 -14.60 -8.68 6.37
N CYS A 126 -13.92 -8.72 5.23
CA CYS A 126 -13.44 -7.52 4.55
C CYS A 126 -14.60 -6.62 4.08
N ILE A 127 -15.69 -7.21 3.57
CA ILE A 127 -16.93 -6.48 3.21
C ILE A 127 -17.52 -5.82 4.46
N LEU A 128 -17.64 -6.55 5.57
CA LEU A 128 -18.13 -5.99 6.84
C LEU A 128 -17.27 -4.82 7.31
N ILE A 129 -15.94 -4.94 7.28
CA ILE A 129 -15.02 -3.86 7.66
C ILE A 129 -15.29 -2.60 6.83
N LEU A 130 -15.41 -2.73 5.50
CA LEU A 130 -15.68 -1.59 4.62
C LEU A 130 -17.03 -0.93 4.93
N LYS A 131 -18.05 -1.71 5.28
CA LYS A 131 -19.37 -1.17 5.66
C LYS A 131 -19.37 -0.52 7.03
N TYR A 132 -18.70 -1.11 8.02
CA TYR A 132 -18.54 -0.50 9.34
C TYR A 132 -17.72 0.79 9.29
N ILE A 133 -16.75 0.92 8.37
CA ILE A 133 -16.06 2.19 8.10
C ILE A 133 -17.04 3.26 7.61
N LYS A 134 -17.98 2.92 6.72
CA LYS A 134 -19.02 3.86 6.26
C LYS A 134 -19.97 4.29 7.39
N LEU A 135 -20.16 3.43 8.39
CA LEU A 135 -20.98 3.71 9.59
C LEU A 135 -20.19 4.37 10.74
N GLU A 136 -18.87 4.60 10.56
CA GLU A 136 -17.95 5.10 11.60
C GLU A 136 -17.87 4.22 12.87
N ASP A 137 -18.27 2.94 12.79
CA ASP A 137 -18.24 1.99 13.90
C ASP A 137 -16.85 1.34 14.06
N TYR A 138 -15.90 2.09 14.63
CA TYR A 138 -14.51 1.65 14.76
C TYR A 138 -14.30 0.42 15.66
N LYS A 139 -15.16 0.21 16.68
CA LYS A 139 -15.04 -0.94 17.61
C LYS A 139 -15.30 -2.28 16.92
N ASN A 140 -16.37 -2.33 16.12
CA ASN A 140 -16.71 -3.54 15.37
C ASN A 140 -15.70 -3.79 14.24
N CYS A 141 -15.15 -2.73 13.64
CA CYS A 141 -14.05 -2.86 12.68
C CYS A 141 -12.83 -3.56 13.29
N GLU A 142 -12.39 -3.14 14.49
CA GLU A 142 -11.20 -3.72 15.14
C GLU A 142 -11.38 -5.21 15.46
N ALA A 143 -12.56 -5.59 15.98
CA ALA A 143 -12.88 -7.00 16.25
C ALA A 143 -12.84 -7.85 14.97
N GLU A 144 -13.42 -7.36 13.87
CA GLU A 144 -13.40 -8.08 12.59
C GLU A 144 -12.00 -8.16 11.97
N ILE A 145 -11.18 -7.11 12.14
CA ILE A 145 -9.78 -7.11 11.72
C ILE A 145 -8.97 -8.16 12.48
N GLU A 146 -9.14 -8.25 13.81
CA GLU A 146 -8.42 -9.22 14.64
C GLU A 146 -8.83 -10.66 14.28
N ASN A 147 -10.12 -10.90 14.07
CA ASN A 147 -10.63 -12.18 13.59
C ASN A 147 -10.04 -12.56 12.23
N ALA A 148 -10.06 -11.64 11.26
CA ALA A 148 -9.47 -11.86 9.95
C ALA A 148 -7.95 -12.13 10.02
N LYS A 149 -7.23 -11.40 10.89
CA LYS A 149 -5.79 -11.61 11.11
C LYS A 149 -5.48 -12.99 11.68
N ASN A 150 -6.24 -13.44 12.68
CA ASN A 150 -6.06 -14.75 13.29
C ASN A 150 -6.31 -15.88 12.27
N MET A 151 -7.32 -15.71 11.42
CA MET A 151 -7.60 -16.65 10.32
C MET A 151 -6.48 -16.68 9.27
N LEU A 152 -5.86 -15.54 8.97
CA LEU A 152 -4.75 -15.44 8.02
C LEU A 152 -3.44 -16.04 8.58
N GLN A 153 -3.16 -15.88 9.88
CA GLN A 153 -1.94 -16.44 10.49
C GLN A 153 -1.96 -17.98 10.57
N GLY A 154 -3.14 -18.60 10.54
CA GLY A 154 -3.31 -20.05 10.65
C GLY A 154 -3.21 -20.83 9.34
N VAL A 155 -2.95 -20.18 8.20
CA VAL A 155 -2.97 -20.83 6.87
C VAL A 155 -1.65 -20.58 6.14
N ILE A 156 -0.83 -21.64 6.05
CA ILE A 156 0.37 -21.67 5.22
C ILE A 156 -0.09 -22.04 3.81
N GLY A 157 -0.33 -21.03 2.96
CA GLY A 157 -0.75 -21.22 1.57
C GLY A 157 -2.03 -20.49 1.18
N LEU A 158 -2.25 -19.27 1.67
CA LEU A 158 -3.42 -18.47 1.32
C LEU A 158 -3.41 -18.05 -0.16
N ASN A 159 -4.60 -18.13 -0.77
CA ASN A 159 -4.87 -17.57 -2.08
C ASN A 159 -4.54 -16.07 -2.10
N VAL A 160 -3.79 -15.64 -3.12
CA VAL A 160 -3.41 -14.24 -3.39
C VAL A 160 -4.59 -13.27 -3.26
N VAL A 161 -5.79 -13.74 -3.62
CA VAL A 161 -7.03 -12.97 -3.59
C VAL A 161 -7.48 -12.59 -2.17
N ALA A 162 -7.42 -13.50 -1.20
CA ALA A 162 -7.82 -13.21 0.18
C ALA A 162 -6.90 -12.15 0.80
N HIS A 163 -5.58 -12.23 0.53
CA HIS A 163 -4.63 -11.21 0.94
C HIS A 163 -4.86 -9.87 0.25
N LYS A 164 -5.23 -9.84 -1.04
CA LYS A 164 -5.60 -8.62 -1.75
C LYS A 164 -6.75 -7.90 -1.04
N PHE A 165 -7.86 -8.59 -0.76
CA PHE A 165 -9.02 -7.99 -0.08
C PHE A 165 -8.72 -7.54 1.35
N TYR A 166 -7.98 -8.35 2.11
CA TYR A 166 -7.63 -7.99 3.49
C TYR A 166 -6.75 -6.74 3.56
N ASN A 167 -5.71 -6.65 2.72
CA ASN A 167 -4.85 -5.47 2.69
C ASN A 167 -5.61 -4.22 2.21
N TYR A 168 -6.56 -4.37 1.27
CA TYR A 168 -7.43 -3.27 0.84
C TYR A 168 -8.33 -2.76 1.97
N ALA A 169 -9.00 -3.66 2.70
CA ALA A 169 -9.86 -3.29 3.82
C ALA A 169 -9.08 -2.54 4.91
N LEU A 170 -7.86 -3.00 5.23
CA LEU A 170 -6.97 -2.32 6.15
C LEU A 170 -6.49 -0.95 5.64
N MET A 171 -6.17 -0.85 4.35
CA MET A 171 -5.80 0.42 3.73
C MET A 171 -6.93 1.44 3.90
N CYS A 172 -8.19 1.08 3.62
CA CYS A 172 -9.36 1.94 3.83
C CYS A 172 -9.56 2.30 5.32
N TYR A 173 -9.39 1.33 6.23
CA TYR A 173 -9.51 1.55 7.67
C TYR A 173 -8.48 2.56 8.19
N TYR A 174 -7.21 2.41 7.81
CA TYR A 174 -6.17 3.35 8.23
C TYR A 174 -6.25 4.71 7.53
N LYS A 175 -6.84 4.78 6.32
CA LYS A 175 -7.22 6.04 5.66
C LYS A 175 -8.24 6.80 6.51
N ALA A 176 -9.29 6.13 7.01
CA ALA A 176 -10.29 6.73 7.89
C ALA A 176 -9.70 7.21 9.23
N LEU A 177 -8.83 6.40 9.85
CA LEU A 177 -8.14 6.77 11.10
C LEU A 177 -7.04 7.83 10.94
N LYS A 178 -6.72 8.25 9.70
CA LYS A 178 -5.60 9.17 9.38
C LYS A 178 -4.24 8.71 9.91
N LYS A 179 -4.03 7.40 10.07
CA LYS A 179 -2.76 6.81 10.51
C LYS A 179 -1.85 6.55 9.29
N SER A 180 -1.04 7.54 8.93
CA SER A 180 -0.19 7.53 7.74
C SER A 180 0.79 6.36 7.64
N ASP A 181 1.46 5.99 8.75
CA ASP A 181 2.49 4.92 8.74
C ASP A 181 1.91 3.57 8.33
N LEU A 182 0.77 3.19 8.92
CA LEU A 182 0.13 1.91 8.67
C LEU A 182 -0.55 1.91 7.31
N TYR A 183 -1.14 3.03 6.89
CA TYR A 183 -1.69 3.19 5.55
C TYR A 183 -0.66 2.85 4.47
N VAL A 184 0.52 3.46 4.51
CA VAL A 184 1.58 3.20 3.51
C VAL A 184 1.98 1.73 3.51
N LYS A 185 2.16 1.11 4.69
CA LYS A 185 2.51 -0.31 4.79
C LYS A 185 1.48 -1.21 4.11
N TYR A 186 0.18 -1.04 4.40
CA TYR A 186 -0.86 -1.89 3.83
C TYR A 186 -1.16 -1.56 2.36
N ALA A 187 -0.96 -0.31 1.94
CA ALA A 187 -1.03 0.07 0.52
C ALA A 187 0.07 -0.61 -0.29
N LEU A 188 1.32 -0.65 0.21
CA LEU A 188 2.41 -1.38 -0.42
C LEU A 188 2.12 -2.89 -0.53
N LEU A 189 1.60 -3.49 0.55
CA LEU A 189 1.19 -4.90 0.55
C LEU A 189 0.07 -5.14 -0.46
N TYR A 190 -0.94 -4.27 -0.52
CA TYR A 190 -2.04 -4.37 -1.48
C TYR A 190 -1.55 -4.35 -2.93
N LEU A 191 -0.61 -3.44 -3.25
CA LEU A 191 0.00 -3.35 -4.58
C LEU A 191 0.88 -4.56 -4.91
N ALA A 192 1.48 -5.21 -3.91
CA ALA A 192 2.25 -6.44 -4.13
C ALA A 192 1.37 -7.62 -4.59
N TYR A 193 0.10 -7.65 -4.16
CA TYR A 193 -0.85 -8.74 -4.52
C TYR A 193 -1.78 -8.39 -5.68
N THR A 194 -1.80 -7.14 -6.15
CA THR A 194 -2.72 -6.68 -7.20
C THR A 194 -1.95 -6.32 -8.47
N PRO A 195 -2.17 -7.02 -9.60
CA PRO A 195 -1.59 -6.58 -10.86
C PRO A 195 -2.20 -5.25 -11.28
N LEU A 196 -1.39 -4.35 -11.84
CA LEU A 196 -1.81 -3.00 -12.25
C LEU A 196 -2.92 -3.01 -13.32
N ASN A 197 -3.10 -4.11 -14.05
CA ASN A 197 -4.10 -4.22 -15.11
C ASN A 197 -5.54 -4.30 -14.56
N ASP A 198 -5.72 -4.68 -13.30
CA ASP A 198 -7.04 -4.84 -12.69
C ASP A 198 -7.63 -3.51 -12.18
N LEU A 199 -6.83 -2.45 -12.12
CA LEU A 199 -7.22 -1.17 -11.51
C LEU A 199 -7.61 -0.15 -12.57
N ASN A 200 -8.63 0.65 -12.28
CA ASN A 200 -8.97 1.83 -13.07
C ASN A 200 -7.86 2.89 -12.95
N ASP A 201 -7.64 3.66 -14.01
CA ASP A 201 -6.58 4.67 -14.02
C ASP A 201 -6.85 5.79 -12.99
N TYR A 202 -8.12 6.11 -12.72
CA TYR A 202 -8.50 7.03 -11.64
C TYR A 202 -8.07 6.51 -10.25
N ASP A 203 -8.39 5.26 -9.91
CA ASP A 203 -8.05 4.67 -8.62
C ASP A 203 -6.53 4.54 -8.45
N LYS A 204 -5.81 4.27 -9.55
CA LYS A 204 -4.35 4.25 -9.56
C LYS A 204 -3.75 5.61 -9.21
N ILE A 205 -4.34 6.70 -9.71
CA ILE A 205 -3.91 8.07 -9.40
C ILE A 205 -4.24 8.41 -7.94
N ASP A 206 -5.46 8.09 -7.46
CA ASP A 206 -5.84 8.33 -6.07
C ASP A 206 -4.92 7.60 -5.10
N ILE A 207 -4.74 6.28 -5.27
CA ILE A 207 -3.87 5.48 -4.41
C ILE A 207 -2.42 5.98 -4.50
N GLY A 208 -1.93 6.31 -5.70
CA GLY A 208 -0.58 6.83 -5.90
C GLY A 208 -0.35 8.15 -5.15
N THR A 209 -1.26 9.12 -5.31
CA THR A 209 -1.16 10.43 -4.64
C THR A 209 -1.25 10.28 -3.13
N TYR A 210 -2.17 9.45 -2.61
CA TYR A 210 -2.29 9.18 -1.18
C TYR A 210 -1.04 8.50 -0.61
N ILE A 211 -0.47 7.49 -1.28
CA ILE A 211 0.78 6.86 -0.85
C ILE A 211 1.88 7.91 -0.75
N CYS A 212 2.01 8.76 -1.77
CA CYS A 212 3.03 9.79 -1.81
C CYS A 212 2.89 10.79 -0.65
N ILE A 213 1.69 11.34 -0.45
CA ILE A 213 1.38 12.28 0.64
C ILE A 213 1.63 11.64 2.02
N HIS A 214 1.08 10.45 2.27
CA HIS A 214 1.24 9.77 3.55
C HIS A 214 2.68 9.30 3.78
N SER A 215 3.45 9.03 2.72
CA SER A 215 4.89 8.72 2.81
C SER A 215 5.71 9.92 3.22
N ILE A 216 5.28 11.15 2.94
CA ILE A 216 5.95 12.37 3.41
C ILE A 216 5.58 12.66 4.85
N ILE A 217 4.29 12.54 5.19
CA ILE A 217 3.75 12.82 6.53
C ILE A 217 4.21 11.79 7.58
N SER A 218 4.37 10.53 7.17
CA SER A 218 4.74 9.43 8.06
C SER A 218 6.08 9.66 8.75
N GLU A 219 6.11 9.45 10.06
CA GLU A 219 7.29 9.65 10.89
C GLU A 219 8.24 8.46 10.90
N ASN A 220 7.76 7.28 10.48
CA ASN A 220 8.48 6.01 10.59
C ASN A 220 8.91 5.42 9.25
N VAL A 221 8.41 5.96 8.13
CA VAL A 221 8.74 5.50 6.78
C VAL A 221 9.92 6.31 6.24
N TYR A 222 11.12 5.74 6.29
CA TYR A 222 12.35 6.37 5.76
C TYR A 222 12.80 5.77 4.42
N ASN A 223 12.26 4.61 4.03
CA ASN A 223 12.58 3.93 2.77
C ASN A 223 11.74 4.48 1.61
N ILE A 224 11.94 5.75 1.29
CA ILE A 224 11.21 6.41 0.20
C ILE A 224 11.59 5.84 -1.18
N GLY A 225 12.77 5.21 -1.28
CA GLY A 225 13.21 4.56 -2.52
C GLY A 225 12.34 3.36 -2.94
N GLU A 226 11.69 2.65 -2.01
CA GLU A 226 10.76 1.56 -2.36
C GLU A 226 9.54 2.10 -3.09
N ILE A 227 9.07 3.27 -2.67
CA ILE A 227 7.91 3.96 -3.25
C ILE A 227 8.25 4.43 -4.67
N ILE A 228 9.43 5.03 -4.89
CA ILE A 228 9.87 5.45 -6.22
C ILE A 228 9.95 4.29 -7.22
N GLN A 229 10.34 3.10 -6.77
CA GLN A 229 10.46 1.92 -7.62
C GLN A 229 9.10 1.31 -8.00
N LEU A 230 8.00 1.73 -7.37
CA LEU A 230 6.68 1.19 -7.70
C LEU A 230 6.32 1.53 -9.16
N PRO A 231 5.96 0.53 -9.98
CA PRO A 231 5.55 0.77 -11.36
C PRO A 231 4.29 1.66 -11.43
N LEU A 232 3.45 1.65 -10.39
CA LEU A 232 2.32 2.56 -10.22
C LEU A 232 2.75 4.03 -10.30
N ILE A 233 3.83 4.42 -9.64
CA ILE A 233 4.25 5.83 -9.54
C ILE A 233 4.81 6.34 -10.86
N ASN A 234 5.52 5.49 -11.61
CA ASN A 234 6.01 5.84 -12.94
C ASN A 234 4.89 5.98 -13.98
N VAL A 235 3.80 5.20 -13.87
CA VAL A 235 2.65 5.25 -14.79
C VAL A 235 1.67 6.36 -14.40
N CYS A 236 1.41 6.55 -13.10
CA CYS A 236 0.43 7.53 -12.61
C CYS A 236 0.92 8.97 -12.62
N ILE A 237 2.24 9.20 -12.52
CA ILE A 237 2.78 10.56 -12.31
C ILE A 237 3.46 11.14 -13.56
N LYS A 238 3.91 10.31 -14.51
CA LYS A 238 4.45 10.83 -15.78
C LYS A 238 3.39 11.44 -16.70
N ASN A 239 2.12 11.08 -16.53
CA ASN A 239 1.05 11.45 -17.47
C ASN A 239 0.20 12.64 -17.03
N ASN A 240 0.29 13.10 -15.77
CA ASN A 240 -0.51 14.21 -15.24
C ASN A 240 0.37 15.36 -14.74
N GLU A 241 0.20 16.55 -15.33
CA GLU A 241 0.93 17.77 -14.93
C GLU A 241 0.67 18.18 -13.48
N GLU A 242 -0.51 17.86 -12.94
CA GLU A 242 -0.93 18.24 -11.59
C GLU A 242 -0.22 17.49 -10.45
N THR A 243 0.39 16.32 -10.74
CA THR A 243 1.03 15.46 -9.72
C THR A 243 2.55 15.39 -9.86
N ASN A 244 3.11 16.01 -10.90
CA ASN A 244 4.56 15.99 -11.15
C ASN A 244 5.37 16.59 -9.99
N TRP A 245 4.86 17.65 -9.35
CA TRP A 245 5.49 18.27 -8.17
C TRP A 245 5.68 17.29 -7.01
N LEU A 246 4.78 16.31 -6.86
CA LEU A 246 4.83 15.31 -5.79
C LEU A 246 5.94 14.28 -6.05
N TYR A 247 6.16 13.92 -7.31
CA TYR A 247 7.27 13.06 -7.71
C TYR A 247 8.62 13.74 -7.51
N GLU A 248 8.76 15.00 -7.95
CA GLU A 248 9.97 15.80 -7.71
C GLU A 248 10.29 15.88 -6.22
N LEU A 249 9.27 16.12 -5.40
CA LEU A 249 9.42 16.19 -3.95
C LEU A 249 9.87 14.84 -3.36
N ILE A 250 9.27 13.72 -3.77
CA ILE A 250 9.69 12.38 -3.33
C ILE A 250 11.11 12.04 -3.79
N TYR A 251 11.49 12.45 -4.99
CA TYR A 251 12.84 12.27 -5.52
C TYR A 251 13.88 13.05 -4.70
N ILE A 252 13.58 14.31 -4.36
CA ILE A 252 14.42 15.14 -3.48
C ILE A 252 14.55 14.50 -2.09
N TYR A 253 13.47 13.96 -1.55
CA TYR A 253 13.49 13.15 -0.32
C TYR A 253 14.36 11.89 -0.44
N ASN A 254 14.57 11.38 -1.66
CA ASN A 254 15.45 10.26 -1.90
C ASN A 254 16.93 10.61 -1.97
N GLU A 255 17.24 11.77 -2.52
CA GLU A 255 18.60 12.29 -2.57
C GLU A 255 19.07 12.91 -1.24
N GLY A 256 18.12 13.40 -0.43
CA GLY A 256 18.43 14.02 0.86
C GLY A 256 19.08 15.40 0.75
N ASN A 257 18.85 16.12 -0.36
CA ASN A 257 19.39 17.46 -0.58
C ASN A 257 18.44 18.55 -0.04
N ILE A 258 18.92 19.32 0.94
CA ILE A 258 18.15 20.34 1.64
C ILE A 258 17.95 21.61 0.80
N ASP A 259 18.93 21.94 -0.06
CA ASP A 259 18.85 23.08 -0.97
C ASP A 259 17.69 22.93 -1.96
N SER A 260 17.72 21.83 -2.70
CA SER A 260 16.70 21.51 -3.71
C SER A 260 15.31 21.41 -3.10
N PHE A 261 15.21 20.97 -1.85
CA PHE A 261 13.93 20.94 -1.13
C PHE A 261 13.39 22.32 -0.79
N ASN A 262 14.22 23.22 -0.27
CA ASN A 262 13.79 24.58 0.04
C ASN A 262 13.36 25.33 -1.22
N GLU A 263 14.07 25.14 -2.33
CA GLU A 263 13.67 25.69 -3.64
C GLU A 263 12.33 25.11 -4.11
N THR A 264 12.14 23.81 -3.96
CA THR A 264 10.92 23.10 -4.39
C THR A 264 9.71 23.48 -3.54
N ILE A 265 9.91 23.65 -2.22
CA ILE A 265 8.88 24.21 -1.34
C ILE A 265 8.51 25.63 -1.77
N GLY A 266 9.51 26.46 -2.08
CA GLY A 266 9.26 27.83 -2.55
C GLY A 266 8.47 27.87 -3.87
N LYS A 267 8.74 26.93 -4.79
CA LYS A 267 8.02 26.81 -6.07
C LYS A 267 6.60 26.29 -5.91
N TYR A 268 6.37 25.31 -5.04
CA TYR A 268 5.08 24.63 -4.90
C TYR A 268 4.27 25.06 -3.66
N GLN A 269 4.61 26.21 -3.07
CA GLN A 269 4.01 26.72 -1.84
C GLN A 269 2.47 26.85 -1.95
N SER A 270 1.96 27.28 -3.12
CA SER A 270 0.53 27.41 -3.40
C SER A 270 -0.22 26.06 -3.43
N ASN A 271 0.42 24.98 -3.86
CA ASN A 271 -0.18 23.64 -3.92
C ASN A 271 -0.12 22.95 -2.56
N ILE A 272 0.92 23.23 -1.78
CA ILE A 272 1.11 22.72 -0.42
C ILE A 272 0.12 23.37 0.55
N GLU A 273 -0.22 24.65 0.36
CA GLU A 273 -1.22 25.37 1.18
C GLU A 273 -2.64 24.80 1.06
N ASN A 274 -3.00 24.26 -0.11
CA ASN A 274 -4.29 23.61 -0.33
C ASN A 274 -4.34 22.16 0.21
N CYS A 275 -3.20 21.61 0.66
CA CYS A 275 -3.09 20.23 1.11
C CYS A 275 -2.94 20.11 2.64
N ILE A 276 -3.24 18.91 3.16
CA ILE A 276 -3.04 18.49 4.57
C ILE A 276 -1.60 18.72 5.08
N LEU A 277 -0.66 18.93 4.15
CA LEU A 277 0.76 19.10 4.32
C LEU A 277 1.17 20.34 5.14
N LYS A 278 0.34 21.41 5.17
CA LYS A 278 0.64 22.64 5.93
C LYS A 278 0.90 22.39 7.42
N ASN A 279 0.13 21.49 8.02
CA ASN A 279 0.27 21.14 9.44
C ASN A 279 1.54 20.32 9.74
N TYR A 280 2.15 19.73 8.72
CA TYR A 280 3.28 18.82 8.85
C TYR A 280 4.61 19.38 8.33
N GLN A 281 4.68 20.68 7.99
CA GLN A 281 5.88 21.32 7.46
C GLN A 281 7.12 21.13 8.37
N HIS A 282 6.95 21.26 9.67
CA HIS A 282 8.04 21.05 10.63
C HIS A 282 8.49 19.58 10.69
N ASN A 283 7.55 18.63 10.59
CA ASN A 283 7.87 17.20 10.54
C ASN A 283 8.57 16.82 9.23
N MET A 284 8.21 17.47 8.13
CA MET A 284 8.86 17.31 6.83
C MET A 284 10.31 17.76 6.85
N LEU A 285 10.59 18.93 7.42
CA LEU A 285 11.95 19.44 7.58
C LEU A 285 12.78 18.51 8.47
N LYS A 286 12.25 18.10 9.62
CA LYS A 286 12.91 17.12 10.50
C LYS A 286 13.20 15.80 9.81
N LYS A 287 12.26 15.31 9.00
CA LYS A 287 12.44 14.08 8.25
C LYS A 287 13.53 14.22 7.18
N MET A 288 13.54 15.34 6.47
CA MET A 288 14.57 15.59 5.47
C MET A 288 15.96 15.71 6.08
N THR A 289 16.09 16.42 7.21
CA THR A 289 17.40 16.53 7.89
C THR A 289 17.89 15.16 8.33
N LEU A 290 17.01 14.30 8.88
CA LEU A 290 17.36 12.91 9.21
C LEU A 290 17.82 12.10 8.00
N LEU A 291 17.20 12.30 6.83
CA LEU A 291 17.60 11.64 5.58
C LEU A 291 18.96 12.16 5.08
N ALA A 292 19.20 13.48 5.14
CA ALA A 292 20.48 14.08 4.82
C ALA A 292 21.61 13.54 5.72
N LEU A 293 21.33 13.34 7.01
CA LEU A 293 22.26 12.71 7.96
C LEU A 293 22.55 11.25 7.59
N MET A 294 21.55 10.47 7.19
CA MET A 294 21.76 9.10 6.72
C MET A 294 22.67 9.05 5.49
N ASP A 295 22.48 9.97 4.54
CA ASP A 295 23.29 10.03 3.32
C ASP A 295 24.73 10.46 3.60
N LEU A 296 24.95 11.40 4.52
CA LEU A 296 26.28 11.75 5.02
C LEU A 296 26.94 10.55 5.70
N ALA A 297 26.22 9.86 6.59
CA ALA A 297 26.71 8.68 7.28
C ALA A 297 27.13 7.56 6.32
N PHE A 298 26.38 7.36 5.24
CA PHE A 298 26.70 6.38 4.20
C PHE A 298 28.01 6.73 3.46
N LYS A 299 28.18 7.99 3.05
CA LYS A 299 29.42 8.46 2.38
C LYS A 299 30.64 8.33 3.30
N LYS A 300 30.50 8.66 4.58
CA LYS A 300 31.60 8.68 5.55
C LYS A 300 31.98 7.32 6.11
N LYS A 301 31.07 6.32 6.13
CA LYS A 301 31.41 4.94 6.50
C LYS A 301 32.55 4.36 5.65
N LYS A 302 32.72 4.85 4.40
CA LYS A 302 33.83 4.50 3.51
C LYS A 302 35.20 4.96 4.05
N GLN A 303 35.25 6.05 4.82
CA GLN A 303 36.47 6.66 5.35
C GLN A 303 36.83 6.17 6.77
N ARG A 304 35.92 5.48 7.48
CA ARG A 304 36.08 5.09 8.91
C ARG A 304 36.47 6.26 9.82
N GLU A 305 36.09 7.47 9.44
CA GLU A 305 36.38 8.69 10.19
C GLU A 305 35.20 9.05 11.10
N ASP A 306 35.53 9.61 12.26
CA ASP A 306 34.53 10.20 13.16
C ASP A 306 34.05 11.52 12.55
N ILE A 307 32.74 11.75 12.57
CA ILE A 307 32.12 12.90 11.90
C ILE A 307 32.03 14.05 12.90
N SER A 308 32.52 15.23 12.54
CA SER A 308 32.43 16.42 13.41
C SER A 308 31.03 17.03 13.40
N PHE A 309 30.64 17.68 14.51
CA PHE A 309 29.35 18.39 14.59
C PHE A 309 29.26 19.55 13.59
N HIS A 310 30.39 20.18 13.24
CA HIS A 310 30.42 21.26 12.25
C HIS A 310 30.08 20.74 10.85
N GLU A 311 30.60 19.57 10.47
CA GLU A 311 30.31 18.97 9.18
C GLU A 311 28.83 18.56 9.09
N ILE A 312 28.27 18.01 10.18
CA ILE A 312 26.84 17.69 10.26
C ILE A 312 25.99 18.96 10.17
N ALA A 313 26.36 20.03 10.89
CA ALA A 313 25.64 21.30 10.87
C ALA A 313 25.63 21.93 9.47
N GLN A 314 26.77 21.89 8.75
CA GLN A 314 26.86 22.40 7.38
C GLN A 314 26.02 21.59 6.39
N HIS A 315 26.08 20.26 6.46
CA HIS A 315 25.36 19.40 5.52
C HIS A 315 23.86 19.33 5.82
N CYS A 316 23.46 19.32 7.10
CA CYS A 316 22.06 19.28 7.52
C CYS A 316 21.42 20.68 7.63
N LYS A 317 22.20 21.76 7.51
CA LYS A 317 21.76 23.15 7.67
C LYS A 317 20.98 23.39 8.98
N ILE A 318 21.53 22.87 10.06
CA ILE A 318 20.98 23.01 11.41
C ILE A 318 22.02 23.73 12.27
N ASP A 319 21.56 24.49 13.24
CA ASP A 319 22.42 25.10 14.25
C ASP A 319 23.20 24.03 15.03
N ILE A 320 24.45 24.32 15.35
CA ILE A 320 25.36 23.39 16.04
C ILE A 320 24.75 22.85 17.35
N ASN A 321 23.95 23.67 18.04
CA ASN A 321 23.29 23.30 19.30
C ASN A 321 22.16 22.28 19.12
N GLU A 322 21.53 22.23 17.95
CA GLU A 322 20.42 21.30 17.68
C GLU A 322 20.89 19.96 17.09
N VAL A 323 22.15 19.87 16.65
CA VAL A 323 22.75 18.66 16.09
C VAL A 323 22.67 17.49 17.07
N GLU A 324 22.93 17.72 18.36
CA GLU A 324 22.89 16.68 19.38
C GLU A 324 21.46 16.12 19.54
N LYS A 325 20.47 17.00 19.66
CA LYS A 325 19.06 16.62 19.76
C LYS A 325 18.61 15.82 18.54
N MET A 326 19.09 16.19 17.35
CA MET A 326 18.83 15.46 16.12
C MET A 326 19.43 14.05 16.16
N LEU A 327 20.69 13.89 16.60
CA LEU A 327 21.35 12.59 16.71
C LEU A 327 20.65 11.67 17.72
N ILE A 328 20.23 12.22 18.86
CA ILE A 328 19.46 11.49 19.87
C ILE A 328 18.10 11.04 19.29
N THR A 329 17.44 11.92 18.52
CA THR A 329 16.18 11.59 17.83
C THR A 329 16.38 10.51 16.76
N ALA A 330 17.48 10.57 16.00
CA ALA A 330 17.81 9.57 15.01
C ALA A 330 18.08 8.20 15.65
N LYS A 331 18.77 8.19 16.80
CA LYS A 331 19.03 7.00 17.59
C LYS A 331 17.74 6.41 18.17
N SER A 332 16.84 7.23 18.71
CA SER A 332 15.56 6.75 19.28
C SER A 332 14.64 6.15 18.22
N LYS A 333 14.67 6.67 16.99
CA LYS A 333 13.95 6.11 15.84
C LYS A 333 14.63 4.90 15.19
N ASN A 334 15.72 4.39 15.76
CA ASN A 334 16.53 3.27 15.23
C ASN A 334 16.98 3.48 13.77
N ILE A 335 17.23 4.74 13.40
CA ILE A 335 17.74 5.13 12.08
C ILE A 335 19.24 4.87 12.00
N ILE A 336 19.95 5.27 13.07
CA ILE A 336 21.38 5.07 13.23
C ILE A 336 21.68 4.55 14.62
N THR A 337 22.75 3.78 14.74
CA THR A 337 23.42 3.57 16.02
C THR A 337 24.73 4.35 16.00
N CYS A 338 24.92 5.19 17.02
CA CYS A 338 26.12 6.01 17.14
C CYS A 338 26.58 6.14 18.60
N LYS A 339 27.86 6.48 18.75
CA LYS A 339 28.48 6.98 19.98
C LYS A 339 28.79 8.46 19.77
N ILE A 340 28.33 9.29 20.69
CA ILE A 340 28.50 10.75 20.64
C ILE A 340 29.59 11.09 21.66
N ASP A 341 30.62 11.81 21.21
CA ASP A 341 31.62 12.43 22.08
C ASP A 341 31.37 13.95 22.07
N GLU A 342 30.78 14.43 23.16
CA GLU A 342 30.43 15.85 23.31
C GLU A 342 31.68 16.74 23.50
N ILE A 343 32.73 16.22 24.14
CA ILE A 343 33.94 16.99 24.43
C ILE A 343 34.69 17.30 23.13
N GLN A 344 34.84 16.28 22.27
CA GLN A 344 35.48 16.43 20.97
C GLN A 344 34.51 16.95 19.89
N LYS A 345 33.21 16.99 20.18
CA LYS A 345 32.13 17.29 19.21
C LYS A 345 32.22 16.40 17.97
N THR A 346 32.42 15.10 18.20
CA THR A 346 32.51 14.08 17.16
C THR A 346 31.49 12.97 17.37
N VAL A 347 31.10 12.32 16.27
CA VAL A 347 30.13 11.23 16.26
C VAL A 347 30.70 10.05 15.52
N LYS A 348 30.74 8.91 16.21
CA LYS A 348 31.09 7.63 15.61
C LYS A 348 29.83 6.84 15.30
N ILE A 349 29.52 6.72 14.01
CA ILE A 349 28.36 5.97 13.53
C ILE A 349 28.74 4.51 13.32
N THR A 350 28.10 3.60 14.06
CA THR A 350 28.35 2.15 13.99
C THR A 350 27.46 1.45 12.97
N TRP A 351 26.19 1.85 12.88
CA TRP A 351 25.23 1.24 11.96
C TRP A 351 24.23 2.26 11.47
N VAL A 352 23.75 2.06 10.25
CA VAL A 352 22.75 2.88 9.57
C VAL A 352 21.71 1.92 9.01
N LYS A 353 20.43 2.30 9.11
CA LYS A 353 19.32 1.53 8.55
C LYS A 353 19.50 1.35 7.03
N PRO A 354 19.41 0.12 6.50
CA PRO A 354 19.55 -0.12 5.07
C PRO A 354 18.39 0.53 4.32
N ARG A 355 18.72 1.13 3.17
CA ARG A 355 17.80 1.83 2.28
C ARG A 355 18.00 1.30 0.86
N VAL A 356 16.96 1.40 0.04
CA VAL A 356 17.06 1.19 -1.40
C VAL A 356 18.12 2.13 -1.98
N LEU A 357 19.04 1.54 -2.75
CA LEU A 357 20.20 2.23 -3.29
C LEU A 357 19.92 2.67 -4.73
N ASN A 358 20.33 3.90 -5.06
CA ASN A 358 20.40 4.34 -6.44
C ASN A 358 21.61 3.71 -7.13
N ASN A 359 21.59 3.65 -8.47
CA ASN A 359 22.68 3.07 -9.27
C ASN A 359 24.05 3.70 -8.95
N GLU A 360 24.10 5.00 -8.65
CA GLU A 360 25.31 5.69 -8.22
C GLU A 360 25.86 5.13 -6.89
N LYS A 361 24.98 4.92 -5.90
CA LYS A 361 25.36 4.33 -4.60
C LYS A 361 25.86 2.89 -4.76
N ILE A 362 25.28 2.13 -5.69
CA ILE A 362 25.74 0.78 -6.05
C ILE A 362 27.14 0.83 -6.66
N TYR A 363 27.40 1.78 -7.56
CA TYR A 363 28.73 1.99 -8.14
C TYR A 363 29.77 2.32 -7.05
N PHE A 364 29.42 3.18 -6.10
CA PHE A 364 30.30 3.48 -4.96
C PHE A 364 30.60 2.27 -4.08
N MET A 365 29.64 1.35 -3.91
CA MET A 365 29.86 0.10 -3.18
C MET A 365 30.80 -0.83 -3.93
N LYS A 366 30.61 -0.95 -5.26
CA LYS A 366 31.49 -1.73 -6.13
C LYS A 366 32.95 -1.26 -5.99
N GLU A 367 33.22 0.03 -6.12
CA GLU A 367 34.57 0.57 -5.94
C GLU A 367 35.17 0.25 -4.57
N SER A 368 34.35 0.25 -3.53
CA SER A 368 34.81 0.00 -2.16
C SER A 368 35.17 -1.48 -1.96
N ILE A 369 34.40 -2.38 -2.56
CA ILE A 369 34.70 -3.82 -2.60
C ILE A 369 35.97 -4.07 -3.43
N ASP A 370 36.11 -3.42 -4.59
CA ASP A 370 37.29 -3.53 -5.44
C ASP A 370 38.56 -3.07 -4.70
N LYS A 371 38.49 -1.95 -3.96
CA LYS A 371 39.59 -1.51 -3.07
C LYS A 371 39.91 -2.54 -1.99
N TRP A 372 38.90 -3.14 -1.38
CA TRP A 372 39.11 -4.15 -0.35
C TRP A 372 39.75 -5.44 -0.92
N ILE A 373 39.32 -5.88 -2.10
CA ILE A 373 39.93 -6.99 -2.83
C ILE A 373 41.40 -6.69 -3.14
N ASN A 374 41.72 -5.49 -3.61
CA ASN A 374 43.09 -5.08 -3.89
C ASN A 374 43.94 -5.06 -2.61
N ASN A 375 43.41 -4.54 -1.50
CA ASN A 375 44.11 -4.56 -0.22
C ASN A 375 44.33 -5.99 0.30
N SER A 376 43.35 -6.89 0.12
CA SER A 376 43.49 -8.29 0.50
C SER A 376 44.54 -9.00 -0.35
N LYS A 377 44.60 -8.73 -1.65
CA LYS A 377 45.65 -9.27 -2.54
C LYS A 377 47.03 -8.77 -2.12
N ASN A 378 47.17 -7.47 -1.87
CA ASN A 378 48.42 -6.89 -1.40
C ASN A 378 48.87 -7.49 -0.05
N LEU A 379 47.94 -7.74 0.88
CA LEU A 379 48.24 -8.42 2.14
C LEU A 379 48.68 -9.87 1.94
N ILE A 380 48.06 -10.60 1.00
CA ILE A 380 48.46 -11.97 0.66
C ILE A 380 49.87 -11.97 0.08
N THR A 381 50.17 -11.10 -0.89
CA THR A 381 51.53 -10.98 -1.46
C THR A 381 52.57 -10.62 -0.40
N TYR A 382 52.24 -9.69 0.50
CA TYR A 382 53.11 -9.33 1.62
C TYR A 382 53.34 -10.50 2.59
N MET A 383 52.30 -11.30 2.86
CA MET A 383 52.43 -12.52 3.68
C MET A 383 53.23 -13.60 2.97
N GLU A 384 53.07 -13.78 1.66
CA GLU A 384 53.84 -14.72 0.86
C GLU A 384 55.34 -14.38 0.91
N ASP A 385 55.70 -13.11 0.70
CA ASP A 385 57.08 -12.62 0.78
C ASP A 385 57.72 -12.88 2.16
N LEU A 386 56.99 -12.63 3.25
CA LEU A 386 57.46 -12.92 4.61
C LEU A 386 57.52 -14.42 4.91
N SER A 387 56.61 -15.21 4.33
CA SER A 387 56.54 -16.65 4.58
C SER A 387 57.67 -17.43 3.91
N VAL A 388 58.29 -16.89 2.86
CA VAL A 388 59.42 -17.53 2.16
C VAL A 388 60.61 -17.73 3.10
N GLU A 389 60.85 -16.84 4.06
CA GLU A 389 61.90 -17.01 5.08
C GLU A 389 61.55 -18.07 6.15
N LEU A 390 60.26 -18.32 6.39
CA LEU A 390 59.77 -19.28 7.41
C LEU A 390 59.54 -20.70 6.86
N LEU A 391 59.33 -20.84 5.55
CA LEU A 391 59.04 -22.12 4.89
C LEU A 391 60.30 -22.84 4.36
N ILE A 392 61.46 -22.18 4.31
CA ILE A 392 62.71 -22.75 3.76
C ILE A 392 63.70 -23.22 4.87
N SER A 393 63.38 -23.07 6.15
CA SER A 393 64.10 -23.76 7.25
C SER A 393 63.56 -25.17 7.47
#